data_AF-E3MRR2-F1
#
_entry.id   AF-E3MRR2-F1
#
_cell.length_a   1.000
_cell.length_b   1.000
_cell.length_c   1.000
_cell.angle_alpha   90.00
_cell.angle_beta   90.00
_cell.angle_gamma   90.00
#
_symmetry.space_group_name_H-M   'P 1'
#
loop_
_entity.id
_entity.type
_entity.pdbx_description
1 polymer ?
#
loop_
_entity_poly.entity_id
_entity_poly.type
_entity_poly.pdbx_seq_one_letter_code
_entity_poly.pdbx_strand_id
1 'polypeptide(L)' 'MNPAARCPTNLPEYALAHAGADPYYLAVLDTLIAMNTRMIQVGRQPFSPAGLLEMMNLCTNIRAGWGTLNVYLD' A
#
# COMPACT_ATOMS: atom_id res chain seq x y z
N MET A 1 -25.84 10.42 7.09
CA MET A 1 -25.04 9.76 6.03
C MET A 1 -23.61 10.25 6.18
N ASN A 2 -22.63 9.35 6.37
CA ASN A 2 -21.22 9.71 6.55
C ASN A 2 -20.58 9.98 5.16
N PRO A 3 -20.08 11.20 4.87
CA PRO A 3 -19.54 11.56 3.55
C PRO A 3 -18.10 11.07 3.30
N ALA A 4 -17.50 10.29 4.21
CA ALA A 4 -16.08 9.91 4.15
C ALA A 4 -15.71 8.74 3.20
N ALA A 5 -16.57 8.36 2.25
CA ALA A 5 -16.34 7.17 1.40
C ALA A 5 -16.15 7.47 -0.10
N ARG A 6 -15.81 8.71 -0.47
CA ARG A 6 -15.29 9.00 -1.81
C ARG A 6 -13.77 8.95 -1.77
N CYS A 7 -13.20 7.81 -2.14
CA CYS A 7 -11.82 7.73 -2.58
C CYS A 7 -11.65 8.75 -3.73
N PRO A 8 -10.77 9.76 -3.63
CA PRO A 8 -10.65 10.75 -4.69
C PRO A 8 -10.08 10.08 -5.94
N THR A 9 -10.92 9.88 -6.94
CA THR A 9 -10.57 9.45 -8.31
C THR A 9 -9.85 10.53 -9.12
N ASN A 10 -9.25 11.53 -8.45
CA ASN A 10 -8.61 12.67 -9.09
C ASN A 10 -7.14 12.68 -8.68
N LEU A 11 -6.32 11.86 -9.32
CA LEU A 11 -4.87 12.04 -9.24
C LEU A 11 -4.26 12.20 -10.64
N PRO A 12 -4.65 13.24 -11.41
CA PRO A 12 -3.84 13.69 -12.54
C PRO A 12 -2.44 14.15 -12.11
N GLU A 13 -2.21 14.44 -10.82
CA GLU A 13 -0.89 14.76 -10.26
C GLU A 13 0.06 13.54 -10.20
N TYR A 14 -0.43 12.31 -10.03
CA TYR A 14 0.45 11.13 -10.03
C TYR A 14 0.96 10.85 -11.44
N ALA A 15 0.11 10.94 -12.45
CA ALA A 15 0.49 10.72 -13.85
C ALA A 15 1.61 11.67 -14.32
N LEU A 16 1.64 12.91 -13.84
CA LEU A 16 2.65 13.91 -14.19
C LEU A 16 3.98 13.73 -13.42
N ALA A 17 3.97 13.12 -12.23
CA ALA A 17 5.18 12.83 -11.46
C ALA A 17 6.00 11.63 -12.01
N HIS A 18 5.40 10.83 -12.89
CA HIS A 18 6.04 9.63 -13.48
C HIS A 18 6.91 9.93 -14.72
N ALA A 19 6.92 11.18 -15.23
CA ALA A 19 7.75 11.57 -16.36
C ALA A 19 9.23 11.68 -15.93
N GLY A 20 9.94 10.54 -15.93
CA GLY A 20 11.37 10.43 -15.58
C GLY A 20 11.68 9.58 -14.35
N ALA A 21 10.67 8.98 -13.72
CA ALA A 21 10.89 8.04 -12.61
C ALA A 21 11.40 6.69 -13.15
N ASP A 22 12.37 6.08 -12.44
CA ASP A 22 12.86 4.74 -12.79
C ASP A 22 11.69 3.74 -12.73
N PRO A 23 11.42 2.98 -13.81
CA PRO A 23 10.38 1.94 -13.82
C PRO A 23 10.48 0.95 -12.66
N TYR A 24 11.68 0.72 -12.15
CA TYR A 24 11.91 -0.11 -10.96
C TYR A 24 11.19 0.46 -9.73
N TYR A 25 11.35 1.75 -9.44
CA TYR A 25 10.71 2.38 -8.28
C TYR A 25 9.19 2.41 -8.40
N LEU A 26 8.68 2.57 -9.62
CA LEU A 26 7.23 2.53 -9.89
C LEU A 26 6.65 1.14 -9.60
N ALA A 27 7.32 0.07 -10.03
CA ALA A 27 6.88 -1.30 -9.74
C ALA A 27 6.86 -1.61 -8.23
N VAL A 28 7.84 -1.08 -7.48
CA VAL A 28 7.87 -1.21 -6.02
C VAL A 28 6.72 -0.44 -5.37
N LEU A 29 6.42 0.78 -5.83
CA LEU A 29 5.28 1.56 -5.33
C LEU A 29 3.93 0.88 -5.61
N ASP A 30 3.73 0.32 -6.80
CA ASP A 30 2.52 -0.44 -7.12
C ASP A 30 2.35 -1.66 -6.21
N THR A 31 3.46 -2.37 -5.95
CA THR A 31 3.49 -3.51 -5.03
C THR A 31 3.11 -3.08 -3.61
N LEU A 32 3.65 -1.95 -3.12
CA LEU A 32 3.31 -1.38 -1.82
C LEU A 32 1.83 -0.99 -1.72
N ILE A 33 1.27 -0.39 -2.77
CA ILE A 33 -0.16 -0.04 -2.83
C ILE A 33 -1.03 -1.31 -2.75
N ALA A 34 -0.67 -2.36 -3.50
CA ALA A 34 -1.38 -3.63 -3.48
C ALA A 34 -1.36 -4.29 -2.08
N MET A 35 -0.20 -4.30 -1.41
CA MET A 35 -0.07 -4.85 -0.07
C MET A 35 -0.87 -4.07 0.98
N ASN A 36 -0.83 -2.73 0.94
CA ASN A 36 -1.62 -1.89 1.85
C ASN A 36 -3.13 -2.08 1.62
N THR A 37 -3.55 -2.20 0.35
CA THR A 37 -4.93 -2.50 -0.01
C THR A 37 -5.37 -3.83 0.58
N ARG A 38 -4.51 -4.86 0.49
CA ARG A 38 -4.79 -6.17 1.09
C ARG A 38 -4.89 -6.09 2.61
N MET A 39 -4.03 -5.31 3.27
CA MET A 39 -4.07 -5.13 4.71
C MET A 39 -5.41 -4.55 5.19
N ILE A 40 -5.95 -3.57 4.44
CA ILE A 40 -7.29 -2.99 4.70
C ILE A 40 -8.38 -4.05 4.51
N GLN A 41 -8.28 -4.88 3.45
CA GLN A 41 -9.26 -5.94 3.20
C GLN A 41 -9.29 -6.97 4.32
N VAL A 42 -8.12 -7.41 4.81
CA VAL A 42 -8.02 -8.36 5.93
C VAL A 42 -8.56 -7.73 7.21
N GLY A 43 -8.23 -6.46 7.50
CA GLY A 43 -8.74 -5.75 8.68
C GLY A 43 -10.26 -5.52 8.70
N ARG A 44 -10.95 -5.70 7.56
CA ARG A 44 -12.42 -5.63 7.46
C ARG A 44 -13.11 -6.98 7.71
N GLN A 45 -12.36 -8.08 7.74
CA GLN A 45 -12.90 -9.40 8.00
C GLN A 45 -13.10 -9.61 9.52
N PRO A 46 -13.98 -10.54 9.94
CA PRO A 46 -14.03 -10.97 11.32
C PRO A 46 -12.66 -11.45 11.80
N PHE A 47 -12.37 -11.18 13.07
CA PHE A 47 -11.10 -11.58 13.67
C PHE A 47 -10.87 -13.09 13.53
N SER A 48 -9.69 -13.46 13.05
CA SER A 48 -9.26 -14.86 12.94
C SER A 48 -7.74 -14.96 13.07
N PRO A 49 -7.20 -16.09 13.58
CA PRO A 49 -5.76 -16.33 13.63
C PRO A 49 -5.08 -16.24 12.25
N ALA A 50 -5.77 -16.73 11.21
CA ALA A 50 -5.27 -16.65 9.83
C ALA A 50 -5.18 -15.19 9.35
N GLY A 51 -6.21 -14.37 9.61
CA GLY A 51 -6.20 -12.96 9.29
C GLY A 51 -5.10 -12.20 10.02
N LEU A 52 -4.87 -12.48 11.31
CA LEU A 52 -3.76 -11.91 12.06
C LEU A 52 -2.40 -12.25 11.44
N LEU A 53 -2.17 -13.53 11.12
CA LEU A 53 -0.92 -13.97 10.50
C LEU A 53 -0.70 -13.29 9.14
N GLU A 54 -1.76 -13.16 8.34
CA GLU A 54 -1.72 -12.45 7.07
C GLU A 54 -1.37 -10.97 7.27
N MET A 55 -1.98 -10.28 8.26
CA MET A 55 -1.64 -8.89 8.58
C MET A 55 -0.18 -8.74 9.01
N MET A 56 0.35 -9.64 9.85
CA MET A 56 1.76 -9.59 10.25
C MET A 56 2.70 -9.78 9.06
N ASN A 57 2.39 -10.71 8.15
CA ASN A 57 3.17 -10.92 6.94
C ASN A 57 3.13 -9.69 6.03
N LEU A 58 1.96 -9.07 5.86
CA LEU A 58 1.81 -7.83 5.10
C LEU A 58 2.63 -6.69 5.70
N CYS A 59 2.61 -6.51 7.03
CA CYS A 59 3.44 -5.51 7.70
C CYS A 59 4.94 -5.68 7.39
N THR A 60 5.44 -6.91 7.48
CA THR A 60 6.85 -7.22 7.18
C THR A 60 7.20 -6.91 5.73
N ASN A 61 6.34 -7.32 4.79
CA ASN A 61 6.56 -7.09 3.37
C ASN A 61 6.47 -5.61 2.98
N ILE A 62 5.54 -4.85 3.58
CA ILE A 62 5.43 -3.41 3.39
C ILE A 62 6.70 -2.70 3.89
N ARG A 63 7.21 -3.07 5.07
CA ARG A 63 8.48 -2.52 5.58
C ARG A 63 9.65 -2.83 4.64
N ALA A 64 9.74 -4.06 4.12
CA ALA A 64 10.78 -4.42 3.16
C ALA A 64 10.67 -3.65 1.82
N GLY A 65 9.45 -3.43 1.33
CA GLY A 65 9.20 -2.62 0.14
C GLY A 65 9.65 -1.17 0.33
N TRP A 66 9.36 -0.56 1.48
CA TRP A 66 9.89 0.78 1.80
C TRP A 66 11.42 0.80 1.89
N GLY A 67 12.04 -0.23 2.49
CA GLY A 67 13.50 -0.36 2.53
C GLY A 67 14.14 -0.46 1.13
N THR A 68 13.46 -1.08 0.17
CA THR A 68 13.88 -1.14 -1.25
C THR A 68 13.91 0.25 -1.90
N LEU A 69 13.07 1.17 -1.42
CA LEU A 69 13.06 2.58 -1.83
C LEU A 69 14.01 3.45 -0.99
N ASN A 70 14.86 2.85 -0.15
CA ASN A 70 15.68 3.54 0.86
C ASN A 70 14.87 4.39 1.86
N VAL A 71 13.61 4.01 2.10
CA VAL A 71 12.76 4.63 3.11
C VAL A 71 12.74 3.73 4.34
N TYR A 72 13.33 4.21 5.43
CA TYR A 72 13.38 3.52 6.71
C TYR A 72 12.47 4.24 7.70
N LEU A 73 11.61 3.48 8.37
CA LEU A 73 10.76 3.99 9.45
C LEU A 73 11.52 3.74 10.76
N ASP A 74 11.80 4.81 11.50
CA ASP A 74 12.39 4.78 12.85
C ASP A 74 11.49 4.10 13.89
#